data_AF-A0A960ZV28-F1
#
_entry.id   AF-A0A960ZV28-F1
#
_cell.length_a   1.000
_cell.length_b   1.000
_cell.length_c   1.000
_cell.angle_alpha   90.00
_cell.angle_beta   90.00
_cell.angle_gamma   90.00
#
_symmetry.space_group_name_H-M   'P 1'
#
loop_
_entity.id
_entity.type
_entity.pdbx_description
1 polymer ?
#
loop_
_entity_poly.entity_id
_entity_poly.type
_entity_poly.pdbx_seq_one_letter_code
_entity_poly.pdbx_strand_id
1 'polypeptide(L)'
;MDRVFDTGSSNTKKLFKTKLSNLLAETAAKTGEPRRDTRDATDAERAAVGKDTLDTLVRSMKTRNLPAGTTAVRLYSRTFSLADSDTIQDQAPELLAEHPLTPSAP
;
A
#
# COMPACT_ATOMS: atom_id res chain seq x y z
N MET A 1 -13.52 -16.24 -10.19
CA MET A 1 -13.25 -15.19 -9.19
C MET A 1 -12.61 -14.04 -9.93
N ASP A 2 -13.38 -12.98 -10.17
CA ASP A 2 -12.90 -11.78 -10.88
C ASP A 2 -11.85 -11.08 -10.02
N ARG A 3 -10.57 -11.28 -10.34
CA ARG A 3 -9.49 -10.64 -9.59
C ARG A 3 -9.36 -9.21 -10.10
N VAL A 4 -9.95 -8.29 -9.35
CA VAL A 4 -9.83 -6.82 -9.53
C VAL A 4 -8.36 -6.38 -9.61
N PHE A 5 -7.47 -7.14 -8.97
CA PHE A 5 -6.02 -6.94 -9.00
C PHE A 5 -5.31 -8.03 -9.81
N ASP A 6 -4.32 -7.63 -10.59
CA ASP A 6 -3.44 -8.56 -11.32
C ASP A 6 -2.35 -9.20 -10.44
N THR A 7 -2.32 -8.86 -9.16
CA THR A 7 -1.27 -9.26 -8.22
C THR A 7 -1.85 -10.01 -7.03
N GLY A 8 -1.26 -11.18 -6.73
CA GLY A 8 -1.55 -11.94 -5.50
C GLY A 8 -0.72 -11.46 -4.32
N SER A 9 -1.19 -11.72 -3.09
CA SER A 9 -0.56 -11.29 -1.83
C SER A 9 0.94 -11.65 -1.72
N SER A 10 1.34 -12.82 -2.26
CA SER A 10 2.74 -13.25 -2.30
C SER A 10 3.63 -12.35 -3.17
N ASN A 11 3.11 -11.82 -4.28
CA ASN A 11 3.86 -10.90 -5.14
C ASN A 11 3.95 -9.51 -4.51
N THR A 12 2.88 -9.06 -3.85
CA THR A 12 2.87 -7.80 -3.10
C THR A 12 3.89 -7.79 -1.97
N LYS A 13 3.99 -8.89 -1.20
CA LYS A 13 4.99 -9.01 -0.13
C LYS A 13 6.42 -8.96 -0.66
N LYS A 14 6.68 -9.58 -1.82
CA LYS A 14 7.99 -9.49 -2.49
C LYS A 14 8.28 -8.07 -2.94
N LEU A 15 7.31 -7.41 -3.58
CA LEU A 15 7.43 -6.02 -4.02
C LEU A 15 7.77 -5.09 -2.83
N PHE A 16 7.05 -5.21 -1.72
CA PHE A 16 7.32 -4.46 -0.49
C PHE A 16 8.76 -4.65 -0.01
N LYS A 17 9.22 -5.90 0.12
CA LYS A 17 10.58 -6.21 0.58
C LYS A 17 11.64 -5.65 -0.36
N THR A 18 11.44 -5.75 -1.67
CA THR A 18 12.35 -5.19 -2.68
C THR A 18 12.42 -3.67 -2.56
N LYS A 19 11.27 -2.99 -2.51
CA LYS A 19 11.21 -1.54 -2.34
C LYS A 19 11.87 -1.08 -1.04
N LEU A 20 11.67 -1.80 0.06
CA LEU A 20 12.27 -1.51 1.35
C LEU A 20 13.79 -1.68 1.32
N SER A 21 14.26 -2.77 0.70
CA SER A 21 15.69 -3.03 0.52
C SER A 21 16.37 -1.96 -0.35
N ASN A 22 15.67 -1.46 -1.37
CA ASN A 22 16.16 -0.36 -2.22
C ASN A 22 16.21 0.96 -1.46
N LEU A 23 15.15 1.31 -0.71
CA LEU A 23 15.14 2.51 0.12
C LEU A 23 16.32 2.54 1.10
N LEU A 24 16.56 1.43 1.82
CA LEU A 24 17.68 1.32 2.75
C LEU A 24 19.05 1.43 2.05
N ALA A 25 19.18 0.89 0.83
CA ALA A 25 20.39 1.03 0.03
C ALA A 25 20.63 2.47 -0.43
N GLU A 26 19.57 3.17 -0.87
CA GLU A 26 19.63 4.57 -1.27
C GLU A 26 19.96 5.49 -0.08
N THR A 27 19.36 5.24 1.09
CA THR A 27 19.65 6.00 2.31
C THR A 27 21.10 5.82 2.73
N ALA A 28 21.62 4.58 2.71
CA ALA A 28 23.03 4.29 2.99
C ALA A 28 23.96 5.01 1.99
N ALA A 29 23.64 4.98 0.70
CA ALA A 29 24.42 5.69 -0.32
C ALA A 29 24.44 7.22 -0.13
N LYS A 30 23.34 7.81 0.36
CA LYS A 30 23.23 9.26 0.60
C LYS A 30 23.89 9.72 1.90
N THR A 31 23.86 8.89 2.94
CA THR A 31 24.36 9.21 4.29
C THR A 31 25.78 8.75 4.54
N GLY A 32 26.30 7.82 3.72
CA GLY A 32 27.61 7.18 3.93
C GLY A 32 27.59 6.08 5.00
N GLU A 33 26.42 5.78 5.57
CA GLU A 33 26.25 4.73 6.58
C GLU A 33 26.25 3.33 5.94
N PRO A 34 26.59 2.27 6.70
CA PRO A 34 26.46 0.90 6.23
C PRO A 34 25.00 0.54 5.92
N ARG A 35 24.80 -0.23 4.85
CA ARG A 35 23.48 -0.69 4.44
C ARG A 35 22.84 -1.56 5.53
N ARG A 36 21.67 -1.14 6.02
CA ARG A 36 20.84 -1.87 6.98
C ARG A 36 20.04 -3.00 6.32
N ASP A 37 19.72 -4.05 7.10
CA ASP A 37 18.78 -5.08 6.66
C ASP A 37 17.34 -4.53 6.72
N THR A 38 16.46 -5.07 5.88
CA THR A 38 15.00 -4.80 5.94
C THR A 38 14.38 -5.02 7.33
N ARG A 39 14.98 -5.88 8.17
CA ARG A 39 14.56 -6.10 9.57
C ARG A 39 14.83 -4.90 10.47
N ASP A 40 15.85 -4.11 10.15
CA ASP A 40 16.26 -2.92 10.90
C ASP A 40 15.63 -1.63 10.35
N ALA A 41 14.68 -1.77 9.42
CA ALA A 41 13.88 -0.65 8.93
C ALA A 41 13.01 -0.10 10.07
N THR A 42 13.02 1.21 10.23
CA THR A 42 12.16 1.95 11.15
C THR A 42 10.69 1.86 10.72
N ASP A 43 9.77 2.11 11.65
CA ASP A 43 8.33 2.10 11.35
C ASP A 43 7.96 3.15 10.29
N ALA A 44 8.61 4.31 10.30
CA ALA A 44 8.41 5.35 9.29
C ALA A 44 8.83 4.88 7.89
N GLU A 45 9.97 4.20 7.75
CA GLU A 45 10.44 3.63 6.47
C GLU A 45 9.50 2.54 5.97
N ARG A 46 9.05 1.66 6.88
CA ARG A 46 8.08 0.61 6.58
C ARG A 46 6.75 1.19 6.14
N ALA A 47 6.26 2.23 6.82
CA ALA A 47 5.02 2.92 6.46
C ALA A 47 5.12 3.59 5.09
N ALA A 48 6.23 4.29 4.81
CA ALA A 48 6.46 4.94 3.52
C ALA A 48 6.47 3.94 2.35
N VAL A 49 7.21 2.84 2.50
CA VAL A 49 7.28 1.78 1.48
C VAL A 49 5.95 1.01 1.36
N GLY A 50 5.26 0.85 2.49
CA GLY A 50 3.91 0.27 2.52
C GLY A 50 2.96 1.08 1.65
N LYS A 51 2.91 2.40 1.86
CA LYS A 51 2.09 3.32 1.06
C LYS A 51 2.42 3.26 -0.43
N ASP A 52 3.70 3.32 -0.79
CA ASP A 52 4.14 3.23 -2.19
C ASP A 52 3.83 1.87 -2.83
N THR A 53 3.92 0.78 -2.05
CA THR A 53 3.50 -0.55 -2.51
C THR A 53 1.99 -0.57 -2.79
N LEU A 54 1.19 0.01 -1.90
CA LEU A 54 -0.27 0.09 -2.07
C LEU A 54 -0.66 0.94 -3.28
N ASP A 55 -0.03 2.09 -3.50
CA ASP A 55 -0.28 2.91 -4.70
C ASP A 55 0.00 2.13 -5.99
N THR A 56 1.10 1.36 -6.01
CA THR A 56 1.42 0.49 -7.14
C THR A 56 0.34 -0.57 -7.39
N LEU A 57 -0.24 -1.13 -6.32
CA LEU A 57 -1.34 -2.12 -6.46
C LEU A 57 -2.60 -1.48 -7.02
N VAL A 58 -2.98 -0.31 -6.50
CA VAL A 58 -4.16 0.41 -6.98
C VAL A 58 -4.02 0.75 -8.47
N ARG A 59 -2.83 1.16 -8.92
CA ARG A 59 -2.52 1.37 -10.35
C ARG A 59 -2.52 0.10 -11.18
N SER A 60 -2.22 -1.05 -10.58
CA SER A 60 -2.20 -2.36 -11.25
C SER A 60 -3.59 -3.00 -11.39
N MET A 61 -4.65 -2.32 -10.95
CA MET A 61 -6.00 -2.86 -11.07
C MET A 61 -6.45 -2.93 -12.52
N LYS A 62 -7.19 -3.99 -12.82
CA LYS A 62 -7.87 -4.14 -14.11
C LYS A 62 -9.06 -3.19 -14.17
N THR A 63 -8.86 -2.03 -14.77
CA THR A 63 -9.90 -1.00 -14.95
C THR A 63 -11.14 -1.54 -15.66
N ARG A 64 -10.99 -2.51 -16.57
CA ARG A 64 -12.11 -3.21 -17.25
C ARG A 64 -13.06 -3.97 -16.32
N ASN A 65 -12.62 -4.31 -15.10
CA ASN A 65 -13.42 -5.01 -14.10
C ASN A 65 -14.10 -4.03 -13.12
N LEU A 66 -13.94 -2.72 -13.34
CA LEU A 66 -14.57 -1.69 -12.51
C LEU A 66 -15.96 -1.33 -13.05
N PRO A 67 -16.90 -0.95 -12.18
CA PRO A 67 -18.20 -0.44 -12.62
C PRO A 67 -18.06 0.73 -13.60
N ALA A 68 -18.97 0.79 -14.58
CA ALA A 68 -19.04 1.93 -15.50
C ALA A 68 -19.22 3.24 -14.73
N GLY A 69 -18.52 4.30 -15.14
CA GLY A 69 -18.55 5.60 -14.48
C GLY A 69 -17.68 5.73 -13.22
N THR A 70 -16.87 4.72 -12.88
CA THR A 70 -15.90 4.84 -11.79
C THR A 70 -14.87 5.92 -12.11
N THR A 71 -14.76 6.95 -11.28
CA THR A 71 -13.85 8.10 -11.45
C THR A 71 -12.57 8.01 -10.64
N ALA A 72 -12.54 7.19 -9.59
CA ALA A 72 -11.37 6.99 -8.75
C ALA A 72 -11.47 5.68 -7.97
N VAL A 73 -10.31 5.18 -7.57
CA VAL A 73 -10.17 4.02 -6.69
C VAL A 73 -9.44 4.48 -5.45
N ARG A 74 -10.01 4.16 -4.28
CA ARG A 74 -9.47 4.57 -2.98
C ARG A 74 -9.27 3.35 -2.10
N LEU A 75 -8.13 3.29 -1.43
CA LEU A 75 -7.80 2.26 -0.46
C LEU A 75 -7.77 2.87 0.93
N TYR A 76 -8.54 2.28 1.85
CA TYR A 76 -8.63 2.73 3.24
C TYR A 76 -8.06 1.67 4.19
N SER A 77 -7.36 2.11 5.23
CA SER A 77 -7.11 1.32 6.43
C SER A 77 -8.25 1.54 7.40
N ARG A 78 -8.77 0.48 8.00
CA ARG A 78 -9.70 0.58 9.12
C ARG A 78 -9.18 -0.30 10.24
N THR A 79 -8.89 0.32 11.38
CA THR A 79 -8.37 -0.34 12.55
C THR A 79 -9.48 -0.47 13.58
N PHE A 80 -9.65 -1.69 14.09
CA PHE A 80 -10.54 -1.97 15.21
C PHE A 80 -9.67 -2.34 16.40
N SER A 81 -9.86 -1.67 17.53
CA SER A 81 -9.22 -2.03 18.79
C SER A 81 -10.27 -2.48 19.79
N LEU A 82 -10.00 -3.59 20.48
CA LEU A 82 -10.75 -3.94 21.68
C LEU A 82 -10.24 -3.06 22.81
N ALA A 83 -11.08 -2.14 23.29
CA ALA A 83 -10.81 -1.43 24.53
C ALA A 83 -11.20 -2.34 25.71
N ASP A 84 -10.59 -2.08 26.89
CA ASP A 84 -10.94 -2.75 28.13
C ASP A 84 -12.47 -2.75 28.28
N SER A 85 -13.09 -3.94 28.34
CA SER A 85 -14.54 -4.20 28.41
C SER A 85 -15.29 -4.46 27.09
N ASP A 86 -14.78 -5.34 26.22
CA ASP A 86 -15.51 -5.91 25.04
C ASP A 86 -16.09 -4.88 24.05
N THR A 87 -15.68 -3.62 24.15
CA THR A 87 -16.17 -2.56 23.29
C THR A 87 -15.19 -2.39 22.13
N ILE A 88 -15.65 -2.66 20.91
CA ILE A 88 -14.87 -2.41 19.70
C ILE A 88 -14.80 -0.89 19.49
N GLN A 89 -13.63 -0.33 19.70
CA GLN A 89 -13.32 1.02 19.25
C GLN A 89 -13.01 0.98 17.76
N ASP A 90 -13.93 1.54 16.99
CA ASP A 90 -13.79 1.74 15.56
C ASP A 90 -13.08 3.07 15.30
N GLN A 91 -11.91 3.01 14.68
CA GLN A 91 -11.16 4.20 14.31
C GLN A 91 -11.64 4.70 12.94
N ALA A 92 -11.61 6.02 12.76
CA ALA A 92 -11.93 6.63 11.47
C ALA A 92 -11.05 6.02 10.36
N PRO A 93 -11.64 5.58 9.23
CA PRO A 93 -10.86 5.01 8.14
C PRO A 93 -9.80 6.00 7.63
N GLU A 94 -8.55 5.55 7.57
CA GLU A 94 -7.43 6.32 7.04
C GLU A 94 -7.29 6.06 5.54
N LEU A 95 -7.32 7.11 4.71
CA LEU A 95 -7.06 6.98 3.28
C LEU A 95 -5.57 6.70 3.04
N LEU A 96 -5.26 5.51 2.55
CA LEU A 96 -3.89 5.07 2.30
C LEU A 96 -3.41 5.40 0.89
N ALA A 97 -4.27 5.21 -0.12
CA ALA A 97 -3.95 5.48 -1.53
C ALA A 97 -5.20 5.89 -2.31
N GLU A 98 -5.02 6.78 -3.28
CA GLU A 98 -6.06 7.18 -4.23
C GLU A 98 -5.48 7.21 -5.64
N HIS A 99 -6.17 6.56 -6.57
CA HIS A 99 -5.86 6.62 -7.99
C HIS A 99 -7.06 7.15 -8.77
N PRO A 100 -6.99 8.38 -9.30
CA PRO A 100 -8.02 8.88 -10.20
C PRO A 100 -8.00 8.08 -11.51
N LEU A 101 -9.18 7.75 -12.01
CA LEU A 101 -9.37 7.12 -13.31
C LEU A 101 -9.85 8.16 -14.30
N THR A 102 -9.21 8.22 -15.46
CA THR A 102 -9.78 8.96 -16.58
C THR A 102 -11.06 8.23 -16.99
N PRO A 103 -12.22 8.91 -17.10
CA PRO A 103 -13.42 8.29 -17.62
C PRO A 103 -13.08 7.71 -19.00
N SER A 104 -13.26 6.41 -19.18
CA SER A 104 -13.30 5.85 -20.54
C SER A 104 -14.45 6.55 -21.23
N ALA A 105 -14.17 7.28 -22.32
CA ALA A 105 -15.22 7.84 -23.15
C ALA A 105 -16.18 6.70 -23.57
N PRO A 106 -17.49 6.99 -23.65
CA PRO A 106 -18.50 6.00 -24.03
C PRO A 106 -18.27 5.42 -25.44
#